data_AF-A0AAJ7RT66-F1
#
_entry.id   AF-A0AAJ7RT66-F1
#
_cell.length_a   1.000
_cell.length_b   1.000
_cell.length_c   1.000
_cell.angle_alpha   90.00
_cell.angle_beta   90.00
_cell.angle_gamma   90.00
#
_symmetry.space_group_name_H-M   'P 1'
#
loop_
_entity.id
_entity.type
_entity.pdbx_description
1 polymer ?
#
loop_
_entity_poly.entity_id
_entity_poly.type
_entity_poly.pdbx_seq_one_letter_code
_entity_poly.pdbx_strand_id
1 'polypeptide(L)'
;MLLQIFCTAKICIEMSDIKTVIALLCKHLDTAANVALKPEHFRLSKFDKKSDDTVRALWNALYTLSCYALDEDQENVKFDICIADKFTTVKLNFAYLQYTAVNFYSLLPSDDCSSRELILAFAWLLGAHSVLKDIVRKKIASSNLGREYSSVDISEDVSESEHLPSLNAQINNIMHISGKINHNMKGITELVNEKIKLTAKVHATSINASGLPHLSVSEMALTKRLSVQNKDTPLKDEQILHELHNLAVMLDTHAKWNKKKHIFFDWMITVIDEHKKCRASEFTQDNQNELIKFICLLRQLTKCNLRNLKRTSISTKKSNIDWQYASRYLRTMHNATETEDWMLETKAHLEQTETELEEKKKILTNQLNELLSAIPNCIEA
;
A
#
# COMPACT_ATOMS: atom_id res chain seq x y z
N MET A 1 -0.45 3.95 -25.01
CA MET A 1 -1.61 3.05 -24.83
C MET A 1 -2.70 3.56 -23.88
N LEU A 2 -2.61 4.78 -23.32
CA LEU A 2 -3.70 5.44 -22.55
C LEU A 2 -4.48 6.51 -23.33
N LEU A 3 -4.09 6.76 -24.60
CA LEU A 3 -4.69 7.76 -25.48
C LEU A 3 -5.94 7.26 -26.22
N GLN A 4 -6.38 6.01 -25.99
CA GLN A 4 -7.40 5.36 -26.83
C GLN A 4 -8.69 5.01 -26.09
N ILE A 5 -8.83 5.35 -24.80
CA ILE A 5 -10.03 5.07 -24.01
C ILE A 5 -10.96 6.29 -23.88
N PHE A 6 -10.53 7.50 -24.26
CA PHE A 6 -11.33 8.72 -24.09
C PHE A 6 -11.58 9.42 -25.42
N CYS A 7 -12.38 8.82 -26.29
CA CYS A 7 -12.95 9.52 -27.42
C CYS A 7 -14.47 9.29 -27.49
N THR A 8 -15.16 10.40 -27.79
CA THR A 8 -16.59 10.56 -28.11
C THR A 8 -17.60 10.53 -26.95
N ALA A 9 -17.64 11.62 -26.17
CA ALA A 9 -18.90 12.31 -25.90
C ALA A 9 -18.59 13.79 -25.56
N LYS A 10 -18.89 14.71 -26.47
CA LYS A 10 -18.84 16.15 -26.19
C LYS A 10 -20.11 16.50 -25.40
N ILE A 11 -20.13 16.15 -24.12
CA ILE A 11 -21.20 16.53 -23.21
C ILE A 11 -21.03 18.03 -22.96
N CYS A 12 -22.08 18.80 -23.22
CA CYS A 12 -22.18 20.18 -22.77
C CYS A 12 -22.20 20.18 -21.24
N ILE A 13 -21.01 20.22 -20.63
CA ILE A 13 -20.90 20.32 -19.18
C ILE A 13 -21.38 21.72 -18.79
N GLU A 14 -22.48 21.80 -18.05
CA GLU A 14 -22.88 23.05 -17.45
C GLU A 14 -21.81 23.48 -16.43
N MET A 15 -21.36 24.74 -16.52
CA MET A 15 -20.33 25.30 -15.63
C MET A 15 -20.72 25.27 -14.14
N SER A 16 -22.01 25.15 -13.83
CA SER A 16 -22.57 24.91 -12.49
C SER A 16 -22.15 23.54 -11.95
N ASP A 17 -22.28 22.48 -12.75
CA ASP A 17 -22.01 21.11 -12.34
C ASP A 17 -20.54 20.90 -12.00
N ILE A 18 -19.61 21.48 -12.76
CA ILE A 18 -18.17 21.37 -12.49
C ILE A 18 -17.81 21.90 -11.12
N LYS A 19 -18.34 23.07 -10.74
CA LYS A 19 -18.07 23.67 -9.42
C LYS A 19 -18.56 22.75 -8.31
N THR A 20 -19.75 22.16 -8.46
CA THR A 20 -20.29 21.24 -7.46
C THR A 20 -19.47 19.95 -7.36
N VAL A 21 -18.98 19.43 -8.48
CA VAL A 21 -18.19 18.19 -8.53
C VAL A 21 -16.80 18.39 -7.95
N ILE A 22 -16.15 19.53 -8.24
CA ILE A 22 -14.85 19.86 -7.63
C ILE A 22 -15.02 20.08 -6.12
N ALA A 23 -16.07 20.79 -5.68
CA ALA A 23 -16.37 20.95 -4.25
C ALA A 23 -16.63 19.60 -3.56
N LEU A 24 -17.33 18.69 -4.24
CA LEU A 24 -17.56 17.32 -3.76
C LEU A 24 -16.24 16.55 -3.62
N LEU A 25 -15.33 16.66 -4.59
CA LEU A 25 -14.01 16.05 -4.53
C LEU A 25 -13.18 16.61 -3.36
N CYS A 26 -13.17 17.94 -3.18
CA CYS A 26 -12.51 18.59 -2.04
C CYS A 26 -13.03 18.05 -0.70
N LYS A 27 -14.37 17.97 -0.53
CA LYS A 27 -14.99 17.39 0.66
C LYS A 27 -14.60 15.92 0.86
N HIS A 28 -14.52 15.15 -0.22
CA HIS A 28 -14.13 13.75 -0.15
C HIS A 28 -12.67 13.59 0.31
N LEU A 29 -11.76 14.39 -0.21
CA LEU A 29 -10.34 14.39 0.18
C LEU A 29 -10.12 14.82 1.62
N ASP A 30 -10.87 15.81 2.08
CA ASP A 30 -10.83 16.29 3.46
C ASP A 30 -11.28 15.18 4.43
N THR A 31 -12.45 14.58 4.17
CA THR A 31 -13.01 13.52 5.02
C THR A 31 -12.23 12.21 4.96
N ALA A 32 -11.79 11.77 3.77
CA ALA A 32 -11.09 10.50 3.60
C ALA A 32 -9.59 10.59 3.90
N ALA A 33 -8.90 11.66 3.50
CA ALA A 33 -7.44 11.74 3.56
C ALA A 33 -6.89 12.90 4.42
N ASN A 34 -7.77 13.72 5.02
CA ASN A 34 -7.40 14.95 5.74
C ASN A 34 -6.59 15.92 4.85
N VAL A 35 -6.96 15.99 3.58
CA VAL A 35 -6.30 16.84 2.57
C VAL A 35 -7.21 18.03 2.27
N ALA A 36 -6.82 19.20 2.78
CA ALA A 36 -7.56 20.45 2.62
C ALA A 36 -7.28 21.11 1.26
N LEU A 37 -7.94 20.62 0.20
CA LEU A 37 -7.98 21.32 -1.10
C LEU A 37 -9.26 22.15 -1.24
N LYS A 38 -9.16 23.33 -1.86
CA LYS A 38 -10.29 24.20 -2.19
C LYS A 38 -10.56 24.18 -3.70
N PRO A 39 -11.82 24.38 -4.14
CA PRO A 39 -12.14 24.49 -5.56
C PRO A 39 -11.35 25.60 -6.29
N GLU A 40 -10.98 26.66 -5.56
CA GLU A 40 -10.13 27.74 -6.09
C GLU A 40 -8.75 27.23 -6.52
N HIS A 41 -8.16 26.25 -5.82
CA HIS A 41 -6.88 25.65 -6.21
C HIS A 41 -7.00 25.03 -7.61
N PHE A 42 -8.06 24.26 -7.88
CA PHE A 42 -8.31 23.66 -9.20
C PHE A 42 -8.52 24.70 -10.29
N ARG A 43 -9.24 25.79 -9.98
CA ARG A 43 -9.49 26.89 -10.91
C ARG A 43 -8.20 27.64 -11.26
N LEU A 44 -7.36 27.94 -10.27
CA LEU A 44 -6.08 28.61 -10.46
C LEU A 44 -5.11 27.74 -11.27
N SER A 45 -5.04 26.43 -10.95
CA SER A 45 -4.19 25.47 -11.66
C SER A 45 -4.55 25.27 -13.12
N LYS A 46 -5.84 25.31 -13.48
CA LYS A 46 -6.26 25.22 -14.89
C LYS A 46 -5.59 26.30 -15.75
N PHE A 47 -5.54 27.53 -15.24
CA PHE A 47 -4.97 28.69 -15.93
C PHE A 47 -3.50 28.95 -15.58
N ASP A 48 -2.87 28.03 -14.85
CA ASP A 48 -1.52 28.13 -14.34
C ASP A 48 -1.20 29.47 -13.66
N LYS A 49 -2.17 29.95 -12.86
CA LYS A 49 -1.97 31.16 -12.06
C LYS A 49 -1.09 30.83 -10.86
N LYS A 50 0.12 31.39 -10.88
CA LYS A 50 1.12 31.26 -9.81
C LYS A 50 0.54 31.75 -8.49
N SER A 51 0.28 30.80 -7.60
CA SER A 51 -0.18 31.01 -6.24
C SER A 51 0.51 29.98 -5.36
N ASP A 52 1.43 30.46 -4.51
CA ASP A 52 2.26 29.65 -3.63
C ASP A 52 1.41 28.69 -2.78
N ASP A 53 0.26 29.16 -2.30
CA ASP A 53 -0.70 28.37 -1.53
C ASP A 53 -1.27 27.19 -2.34
N THR A 54 -1.60 27.42 -3.61
CA THR A 54 -2.15 26.38 -4.50
C THR A 54 -1.11 25.30 -4.80
N VAL A 55 0.12 25.70 -5.13
CA VAL A 55 1.22 24.78 -5.43
C VAL A 55 1.52 23.91 -4.20
N ARG A 56 1.66 24.53 -3.02
CA ARG A 56 1.91 23.82 -1.76
C ARG A 56 0.79 22.85 -1.39
N ALA A 57 -0.47 23.28 -1.53
CA ALA A 57 -1.62 22.44 -1.25
C ALA A 57 -1.68 21.20 -2.17
N LEU A 58 -1.34 21.37 -3.45
CA LEU A 58 -1.29 20.27 -4.41
C LEU A 58 -0.15 19.29 -4.13
N TRP A 59 1.06 19.77 -3.82
CA TRP A 59 2.16 18.90 -3.40
C TRP A 59 1.81 18.12 -2.12
N ASN A 60 1.14 18.76 -1.16
CA ASN A 60 0.65 18.11 0.04
C ASN A 60 -0.36 17.00 -0.28
N ALA A 61 -1.31 17.27 -1.18
CA ALA A 61 -2.27 16.28 -1.64
C ALA A 61 -1.61 15.10 -2.34
N LEU A 62 -0.69 15.37 -3.28
CA LEU A 62 0.04 14.34 -4.03
C LEU A 62 0.88 13.45 -3.09
N TYR A 63 1.53 14.03 -2.09
CA TYR A 63 2.26 13.26 -1.08
C TYR A 63 1.35 12.30 -0.34
N THR A 64 0.29 12.80 0.30
CA THR A 64 -0.62 11.98 1.09
C THR A 64 -1.23 10.86 0.24
N LEU A 65 -1.74 11.20 -0.95
CA LEU A 65 -2.38 10.23 -1.84
C LEU A 65 -1.39 9.21 -2.40
N SER A 66 -0.17 9.62 -2.76
CA SER A 66 0.85 8.69 -3.27
C SER A 66 1.36 7.74 -2.19
N CYS A 67 1.44 8.18 -0.93
CA CYS A 67 1.72 7.29 0.18
C CYS A 67 0.64 6.21 0.32
N TYR A 68 -0.65 6.59 0.26
CA TYR A 68 -1.74 5.61 0.31
C TYR A 68 -1.75 4.66 -0.88
N ALA A 69 -1.39 5.13 -2.08
CA ALA A 69 -1.31 4.27 -3.27
C ALA A 69 -0.24 3.17 -3.14
N LEU A 70 0.85 3.44 -2.42
CA LEU A 70 1.96 2.48 -2.22
C LEU A 70 1.79 1.57 -1.01
N ASP A 71 1.05 2.03 0.00
CA ASP A 71 0.83 1.31 1.27
C ASP A 71 -0.01 0.03 1.08
N GLU A 72 -0.76 -0.09 -0.01
CA GLU A 72 -1.43 -1.35 -0.37
C GLU A 72 -0.51 -2.36 -1.06
N ASP A 73 0.55 -1.87 -1.73
CA ASP A 73 1.33 -2.73 -2.60
C ASP A 73 2.43 -3.48 -1.84
N GLN A 74 3.15 -2.92 -0.84
CA GLN A 74 4.23 -3.67 -0.13
C GLN A 74 4.60 -3.21 1.30
N GLU A 75 4.77 -4.19 2.21
CA GLU A 75 5.58 -4.08 3.44
C GLU A 75 7.11 -4.01 3.15
N ASN A 76 7.54 -4.37 1.94
CA ASN A 76 8.95 -4.58 1.57
C ASN A 76 9.65 -3.39 0.87
N VAL A 77 8.91 -2.36 0.45
CA VAL A 77 9.51 -1.15 -0.18
C VAL A 77 9.07 0.09 0.58
N LYS A 78 9.27 0.08 1.90
CA LYS A 78 9.56 1.34 2.56
C LYS A 78 10.92 1.77 2.04
N PHE A 79 10.92 2.74 1.14
CA PHE A 79 12.11 3.53 0.90
C PHE A 79 12.50 4.11 2.25
N ASP A 80 13.46 3.47 2.92
CA ASP A 80 14.04 3.86 4.20
C ASP A 80 14.92 5.11 4.00
N ILE A 81 14.39 6.08 3.25
CA ILE A 81 15.03 7.33 2.93
C ILE A 81 14.60 8.28 4.04
N CYS A 82 15.19 8.09 5.22
CA CYS A 82 15.10 9.00 6.37
C CYS A 82 15.64 10.43 6.09
N ILE A 83 15.86 10.82 4.82
CA ILE A 83 16.50 12.07 4.41
C ILE A 83 15.92 12.63 3.09
N ALA A 84 14.73 12.19 2.64
CA ALA A 84 14.11 12.74 1.43
C ALA A 84 13.08 13.83 1.78
N ASP A 85 13.28 15.02 1.22
CA ASP A 85 12.29 16.08 1.22
C ASP A 85 10.97 15.58 0.61
N LYS A 86 9.85 16.12 1.11
CA LYS A 86 8.49 15.77 0.66
C LYS A 86 8.33 15.71 -0.86
N PHE A 87 8.93 16.66 -1.57
CA PHE A 87 8.91 16.76 -3.03
C PHE A 87 9.61 15.57 -3.71
N THR A 88 10.78 15.20 -3.21
CA THR A 88 11.56 14.07 -3.69
C THR A 88 10.80 12.77 -3.45
N THR A 89 10.19 12.62 -2.27
CA THR A 89 9.35 11.45 -1.98
C THR A 89 8.18 11.34 -2.96
N VAL A 90 7.47 12.44 -3.26
CA VAL A 90 6.40 12.43 -4.26
C VAL A 90 6.93 12.00 -5.63
N LYS A 91 8.04 12.58 -6.11
CA LYS A 91 8.63 12.22 -7.40
C LYS A 91 9.02 10.73 -7.44
N LEU A 92 9.61 10.20 -6.38
CA LEU A 92 9.96 8.79 -6.27
C LEU A 92 8.72 7.89 -6.28
N ASN A 93 7.68 8.25 -5.54
CA ASN A 93 6.42 7.51 -5.51
C ASN A 93 5.79 7.47 -6.91
N PHE A 94 5.75 8.60 -7.61
CA PHE A 94 5.22 8.68 -8.97
C PHE A 94 6.06 7.90 -9.99
N ALA A 95 7.39 7.87 -9.83
CA ALA A 95 8.26 7.05 -10.66
C ALA A 95 8.03 5.55 -10.42
N TYR A 96 7.82 5.15 -9.17
CA TYR A 96 7.45 3.78 -8.81
C TYR A 96 6.10 3.37 -9.42
N LEU A 97 5.11 4.27 -9.35
CA LEU A 97 3.80 4.10 -9.98
C LEU A 97 3.84 4.22 -11.52
N GLN A 98 5.02 4.44 -12.11
CA GLN A 98 5.25 4.53 -13.56
C GLN A 98 4.58 5.72 -14.25
N TYR A 99 4.47 6.86 -13.57
CA TYR A 99 3.99 8.08 -14.20
C TYR A 99 4.99 8.58 -15.25
N THR A 100 4.53 8.79 -16.49
CA THR A 100 5.43 9.00 -17.65
C THR A 100 5.71 10.46 -17.99
N ALA A 101 5.04 11.42 -17.33
CA ALA A 101 5.19 12.83 -17.68
C ALA A 101 6.54 13.40 -17.19
N VAL A 102 7.52 13.52 -18.09
CA VAL A 102 8.88 14.01 -17.78
C VAL A 102 8.86 15.40 -17.12
N ASN A 103 7.98 16.28 -17.58
CA ASN A 103 7.83 17.64 -17.06
C ASN A 103 7.52 17.67 -15.55
N PHE A 104 6.90 16.62 -15.01
CA PHE A 104 6.61 16.52 -13.58
C PHE A 104 7.88 16.33 -12.74
N TYR A 105 8.84 15.55 -13.24
CA TYR A 105 10.09 15.26 -12.54
C TYR A 105 11.07 16.42 -12.60
N SER A 106 10.95 17.28 -13.61
CA SER A 106 11.73 18.52 -13.74
C SER A 106 11.18 19.70 -12.92
N LEU A 107 10.01 19.56 -12.29
CA LEU A 107 9.43 20.62 -11.46
C LEU A 107 10.32 20.96 -10.27
N LEU A 108 10.65 22.24 -10.12
CA LEU A 108 11.36 22.72 -8.95
C LEU A 108 10.44 22.71 -7.71
N PRO A 109 11.00 22.55 -6.50
CA PRO A 109 10.29 22.76 -5.24
C PRO A 109 9.87 24.23 -5.00
N SER A 110 10.23 25.15 -5.89
CA SER A 110 9.93 26.57 -5.77
C SER A 110 8.45 26.87 -6.04
N ASP A 111 7.96 27.97 -5.47
CA ASP A 111 6.56 28.41 -5.61
C ASP A 111 6.19 28.83 -7.05
N ASP A 112 7.18 28.91 -7.94
CA ASP A 112 7.04 29.28 -9.35
C ASP A 112 6.73 28.09 -10.28
N CYS A 113 6.43 26.94 -9.67
CA CYS A 113 6.17 25.66 -10.31
C CYS A 113 4.83 25.64 -11.07
N SER A 114 4.78 24.94 -12.21
CA SER A 114 3.56 24.76 -13.01
C SER A 114 2.51 24.01 -12.20
N SER A 115 1.56 24.77 -11.65
CA SER A 115 0.41 24.27 -10.90
C SER A 115 -0.49 23.38 -11.77
N ARG A 116 -0.44 23.59 -13.10
CA ARG A 116 -1.11 22.75 -14.09
C ARG A 116 -0.53 21.33 -14.14
N GLU A 117 0.77 21.18 -13.96
CA GLU A 117 1.41 19.86 -14.08
C GLU A 117 1.12 19.01 -12.84
N LEU A 118 0.96 19.67 -11.69
CA LEU A 118 0.53 19.04 -10.45
C LEU A 118 -0.92 18.55 -10.51
N ILE A 119 -1.84 19.32 -11.07
CA ILE A 119 -3.24 18.88 -11.22
C ILE A 119 -3.38 17.76 -12.25
N LEU A 120 -2.53 17.72 -13.29
CA LEU A 120 -2.46 16.60 -14.24
C LEU A 120 -1.97 15.32 -13.55
N ALA A 121 -0.89 15.41 -12.76
CA ALA A 121 -0.39 14.29 -11.96
C ALA A 121 -1.44 13.82 -10.94
N PHE A 122 -2.15 14.75 -10.31
CA PHE A 122 -3.23 14.47 -9.38
C PHE A 122 -4.39 13.72 -10.04
N ALA A 123 -4.85 14.19 -11.20
CA ALA A 123 -5.92 13.53 -11.94
C ALA A 123 -5.50 12.15 -12.46
N TRP A 124 -4.24 12.00 -12.90
CA TRP A 124 -3.69 10.70 -13.27
C TRP A 124 -3.69 9.75 -12.08
N LEU A 125 -3.24 10.19 -10.91
CA LEU A 125 -3.23 9.37 -9.70
C LEU A 125 -4.64 8.88 -9.34
N LEU A 126 -5.65 9.76 -9.41
CA LEU A 126 -7.05 9.39 -9.15
C LEU A 126 -7.67 8.46 -10.20
N GLY A 127 -7.22 8.57 -11.45
CA GLY A 127 -7.75 7.80 -12.57
C GLY A 127 -7.10 6.42 -12.74
N ALA A 128 -5.79 6.35 -12.57
CA ALA A 128 -4.98 5.14 -12.79
C ALA A 128 -4.94 4.25 -11.54
N HIS A 129 -4.88 4.84 -10.36
CA HIS A 129 -4.83 4.12 -9.09
C HIS A 129 -6.13 4.43 -8.33
N SER A 130 -6.83 3.42 -7.82
CA SER A 130 -8.11 3.59 -7.14
C SER A 130 -7.96 4.19 -5.72
N VAL A 131 -7.04 5.14 -5.55
CA VAL A 131 -6.52 5.65 -4.27
C VAL A 131 -7.64 6.04 -3.32
N LEU A 132 -8.69 6.72 -3.79
CA LEU A 132 -9.81 7.11 -2.93
C LEU A 132 -10.61 5.92 -2.41
N LYS A 133 -10.77 4.87 -3.22
CA LYS A 133 -11.42 3.62 -2.79
C LYS A 133 -10.57 2.92 -1.74
N ASP A 134 -9.26 2.92 -1.93
CA ASP A 134 -8.29 2.23 -1.09
C ASP A 134 -8.18 2.91 0.28
N ILE A 135 -8.13 4.25 0.30
CA ILE A 135 -8.20 5.06 1.52
C ILE A 135 -9.49 4.78 2.30
N VAL A 136 -10.64 4.80 1.61
CA VAL A 136 -11.94 4.54 2.25
C VAL A 136 -11.97 3.13 2.83
N ARG A 137 -11.52 2.12 2.09
CA ARG A 137 -11.44 0.73 2.56
C ARG A 137 -10.54 0.59 3.78
N LYS A 138 -9.34 1.20 3.75
CA LYS A 138 -8.40 1.17 4.88
C LYS A 138 -8.99 1.85 6.12
N LYS A 139 -9.65 3.00 5.96
CA LYS A 139 -10.35 3.69 7.06
C LYS A 139 -11.48 2.87 7.64
N ILE A 140 -12.29 2.20 6.81
CA ILE A 140 -13.35 1.31 7.30
C ILE A 140 -12.72 0.16 8.10
N ALA A 141 -11.71 -0.52 7.54
CA ALA A 141 -11.06 -1.66 8.17
C ALA A 141 -10.40 -1.32 9.51
N SER A 142 -9.81 -0.12 9.66
CA SER A 142 -9.20 0.30 10.92
C SER A 142 -10.21 0.82 11.94
N SER A 143 -11.41 1.25 11.49
CA SER A 143 -12.45 1.83 12.34
C SER A 143 -13.30 0.81 13.09
N ASN A 144 -14.11 1.30 14.04
CA ASN A 144 -15.09 0.49 14.77
C ASN A 144 -16.12 -0.20 13.86
N LEU A 145 -16.44 0.37 12.69
CA LEU A 145 -17.38 -0.23 11.74
C LEU A 145 -16.79 -1.48 11.05
N GLY A 146 -15.48 -1.50 10.82
CA GLY A 146 -14.78 -2.66 10.24
C GLY A 146 -14.40 -3.72 11.26
N ARG A 147 -14.64 -3.47 12.56
CA ARG A 147 -14.25 -4.36 13.66
C ARG A 147 -15.46 -5.10 14.21
N GLU A 148 -15.38 -6.42 14.17
CA GLU A 148 -16.37 -7.28 14.81
C GLU A 148 -16.33 -7.15 16.36
N TYR A 149 -15.16 -6.83 16.93
CA TYR A 149 -14.94 -6.76 18.38
C TYR A 149 -14.28 -5.46 18.81
N SER A 150 -14.53 -5.02 20.05
CA SER A 150 -13.78 -3.92 20.68
C SER A 150 -12.29 -4.27 20.81
N SER A 151 -11.40 -3.30 20.58
CA SER A 151 -9.98 -3.50 20.91
C SER A 151 -9.81 -3.67 22.41
N VAL A 152 -9.03 -4.68 22.79
CA VAL A 152 -8.49 -4.85 24.14
C VAL A 152 -7.05 -4.36 24.06
N ASP A 153 -6.70 -3.36 24.87
CA ASP A 153 -5.30 -2.95 25.03
C ASP A 153 -4.56 -4.09 25.74
N ILE A 154 -3.71 -4.79 25.00
CA ILE A 154 -2.82 -5.80 25.57
C ILE A 154 -1.55 -5.07 25.97
N SER A 155 -1.42 -4.74 27.26
CA SER A 155 -0.15 -4.30 27.83
C SER A 155 0.74 -5.53 28.00
N GLU A 156 1.71 -5.71 27.13
CA GLU A 156 2.73 -6.75 27.26
C GLU A 156 3.87 -6.23 28.16
N ASP A 157 3.82 -6.58 29.45
CA ASP A 157 5.01 -6.56 30.30
C ASP A 157 5.74 -7.90 30.13
N VAL A 158 6.75 -7.93 29.25
CA VAL A 158 7.70 -9.03 29.17
C VAL A 158 9.00 -8.58 29.79
N SER A 159 9.21 -8.96 31.05
CA SER A 159 10.51 -8.88 31.70
C SER A 159 11.26 -10.19 31.47
N GLU A 160 12.31 -10.15 30.65
CA GLU A 160 13.26 -11.27 30.53
C GLU A 160 14.34 -11.16 31.61
N SER A 161 14.53 -12.23 32.39
CA SER A 161 15.72 -12.40 33.23
C SER A 161 16.58 -13.50 32.66
N GLU A 162 17.79 -13.16 32.24
CA GLU A 162 18.79 -14.10 31.74
C GLU A 162 19.56 -14.76 32.90
N HIS A 163 19.49 -16.08 32.99
CA HIS A 163 20.55 -16.89 33.59
C HIS A 163 20.66 -18.21 32.82
N LEU A 164 21.86 -18.50 32.30
CA LEU A 164 22.16 -19.73 31.55
C LEU A 164 22.19 -20.94 32.50
N PRO A 165 21.24 -21.90 32.38
CA PRO A 165 21.28 -23.14 33.15
C PRO A 165 22.09 -24.23 32.42
N SER A 166 22.41 -25.34 33.10
CA SER A 166 23.11 -26.49 32.52
C SER A 166 22.34 -27.13 31.35
N LEU A 167 23.02 -27.89 30.47
CA LEU A 167 22.41 -28.49 29.26
C LEU A 167 21.16 -29.34 29.56
N ASN A 168 21.15 -30.12 30.64
CA ASN A 168 19.96 -30.87 31.05
C ASN A 168 18.82 -29.96 31.56
N ALA A 169 19.17 -28.88 32.25
CA ALA A 169 18.20 -27.89 32.69
C ALA A 169 17.66 -27.06 31.52
N GLN A 170 18.46 -26.81 30.47
CA GLN A 170 17.99 -26.21 29.22
C GLN A 170 17.01 -27.14 28.49
N ILE A 171 17.31 -28.44 28.38
CA ILE A 171 16.40 -29.42 27.76
C ILE A 171 15.09 -29.52 28.54
N ASN A 172 15.15 -29.62 29.86
CA ASN A 172 13.94 -29.65 30.70
C ASN A 172 13.16 -28.32 30.62
N ASN A 173 13.84 -27.19 30.53
CA ASN A 173 13.20 -25.89 30.31
C ASN A 173 12.52 -25.83 28.93
N ILE A 174 13.16 -26.32 27.87
CA ILE A 174 12.57 -26.40 26.53
C ILE A 174 11.33 -27.31 26.54
N MET A 175 11.38 -28.47 27.20
CA MET A 175 10.21 -29.34 27.33
C MET A 175 9.08 -28.67 28.11
N HIS A 176 9.40 -27.96 29.20
CA HIS A 176 8.43 -27.21 29.99
C HIS A 176 7.81 -26.06 29.20
N ILE A 177 8.62 -25.26 28.50
CA ILE A 177 8.17 -24.17 27.62
C ILE A 177 7.32 -24.74 26.49
N SER A 178 7.73 -25.84 25.86
CA SER A 178 6.96 -26.53 24.81
C SER A 178 5.60 -27.02 25.35
N GLY A 179 5.57 -27.59 26.55
CA GLY A 179 4.33 -27.94 27.25
C GLY A 179 3.43 -26.74 27.50
N LYS A 180 4.00 -25.62 27.96
CA LYS A 180 3.28 -24.36 28.18
C LYS A 180 2.74 -23.77 26.88
N ILE A 181 3.53 -23.78 25.81
CA ILE A 181 3.11 -23.35 24.47
C ILE A 181 1.96 -24.22 23.98
N ASN A 182 2.06 -25.55 24.07
CA ASN A 182 0.99 -26.46 23.65
C ASN A 182 -0.29 -26.26 24.46
N HIS A 183 -0.17 -26.07 25.78
CA HIS A 183 -1.32 -25.76 26.62
C HIS A 183 -1.96 -24.42 26.22
N ASN A 184 -1.15 -23.39 26.01
CA ASN A 184 -1.63 -22.07 25.59
C ASN A 184 -2.28 -22.13 24.20
N MET A 185 -1.70 -22.85 23.23
CA MET A 185 -2.29 -23.05 21.91
C MET A 185 -3.64 -23.75 21.98
N LYS A 186 -3.76 -24.76 22.85
CA LYS A 186 -5.04 -25.43 23.08
C LYS A 186 -6.07 -24.46 23.69
N GLY A 187 -5.67 -23.69 24.70
CA GLY A 187 -6.53 -22.66 25.30
C GLY A 187 -6.96 -21.58 24.29
N ILE A 188 -6.05 -21.11 23.44
CA ILE A 188 -6.35 -20.16 22.35
C ILE A 188 -7.37 -20.79 21.39
N THR A 189 -7.21 -22.06 21.03
CA THR A 189 -8.13 -22.75 20.12
C THR A 189 -9.53 -22.87 20.74
N GLU A 190 -9.62 -23.21 22.02
CA GLU A 190 -10.89 -23.28 22.75
C GLU A 190 -11.57 -21.91 22.83
N LEU A 191 -10.81 -20.86 23.15
CA LEU A 191 -11.32 -19.47 23.18
C LEU A 191 -11.77 -18.97 21.81
N VAL A 192 -11.05 -19.33 20.73
CA VAL A 192 -11.46 -19.01 19.35
C VAL A 192 -12.77 -19.70 19.00
N ASN A 193 -12.93 -20.97 19.35
CA ASN A 193 -14.18 -21.70 19.13
C ASN A 193 -15.36 -21.10 19.92
N GLU A 194 -15.13 -20.74 21.18
CA GLU A 194 -16.14 -20.07 22.01
C GLU A 194 -16.52 -18.71 21.42
N LYS A 195 -15.52 -17.92 21.01
CA LYS A 195 -15.72 -16.64 20.34
C LYS A 195 -16.59 -16.78 19.09
N ILE A 196 -16.29 -17.73 18.21
CA ILE A 196 -17.09 -17.99 17.00
C ILE A 196 -18.54 -18.34 17.38
N LYS A 197 -18.73 -19.21 18.38
CA LYS A 197 -20.07 -19.61 18.86
C LYS A 197 -20.87 -18.44 19.40
N LEU A 198 -20.26 -17.58 20.21
CA LEU A 198 -20.90 -16.41 20.80
C LEU A 198 -21.25 -15.36 19.74
N THR A 199 -20.34 -15.10 18.80
CA THR A 199 -20.55 -14.17 17.68
C THR A 199 -21.68 -14.65 16.77
N ALA A 200 -21.70 -15.93 16.43
CA ALA A 200 -22.80 -16.52 15.66
C ALA A 200 -24.15 -16.36 16.37
N LYS A 201 -24.18 -16.49 17.71
CA LYS A 201 -25.39 -16.24 18.50
C LYS A 201 -25.82 -14.77 18.42
N VAL A 202 -24.89 -13.81 18.53
CA VAL A 202 -25.19 -12.38 18.41
C VAL A 202 -25.76 -12.06 17.03
N HIS A 203 -25.12 -12.51 15.95
CA HIS A 203 -25.65 -12.31 14.60
C HIS A 203 -27.02 -12.97 14.40
N ALA A 204 -27.21 -14.21 14.87
CA ALA A 204 -28.51 -14.88 14.80
C ALA A 204 -29.62 -14.09 15.53
N THR A 205 -29.29 -13.44 16.65
CA THR A 205 -30.25 -12.60 17.38
C THR A 205 -30.47 -11.22 16.76
N SER A 206 -29.52 -10.72 15.96
CA SER A 206 -29.61 -9.39 15.33
C SER A 206 -30.22 -9.44 13.93
N ILE A 207 -30.22 -10.59 13.25
CA ILE A 207 -30.90 -10.80 11.98
C ILE A 207 -32.39 -10.48 12.13
N ASN A 208 -32.91 -9.58 11.29
CA ASN A 208 -34.29 -9.11 11.26
C ASN A 208 -34.77 -8.39 12.53
N ALA A 209 -33.89 -8.07 13.48
CA ALA A 209 -34.22 -7.15 14.56
C ALA A 209 -34.51 -5.77 13.95
N SER A 210 -35.76 -5.34 14.00
CA SER A 210 -36.21 -4.03 13.52
C SER A 210 -35.99 -3.75 12.01
N GLY A 211 -35.91 -4.78 11.17
CA GLY A 211 -35.77 -4.64 9.72
C GLY A 211 -34.39 -4.14 9.23
N LEU A 212 -33.39 -4.14 10.11
CA LEU A 212 -32.00 -3.81 9.79
C LEU A 212 -31.20 -5.06 9.37
N PRO A 213 -30.08 -4.89 8.63
CA PRO A 213 -29.07 -5.93 8.49
C PRO A 213 -28.58 -6.43 9.86
N HIS A 214 -27.96 -7.62 9.90
CA HIS A 214 -27.37 -8.13 11.13
C HIS A 214 -26.34 -7.13 11.68
N LEU A 215 -26.42 -6.87 12.99
CA LEU A 215 -25.45 -6.05 13.71
C LEU A 215 -24.21 -6.87 14.08
N SER A 216 -23.05 -6.23 14.08
CA SER A 216 -21.82 -6.77 14.65
C SER A 216 -21.89 -6.85 16.17
N VAL A 217 -20.98 -7.60 16.80
CA VAL A 217 -20.91 -7.68 18.26
C VAL A 217 -20.62 -6.31 18.89
N SER A 218 -19.76 -5.50 18.27
CA SER A 218 -19.43 -4.15 18.74
C SER A 218 -20.64 -3.21 18.66
N GLU A 219 -21.40 -3.25 17.57
CA GLU A 219 -22.63 -2.46 17.37
C GLU A 219 -23.74 -2.87 18.35
N MET A 220 -23.94 -4.17 18.54
CA MET A 220 -24.92 -4.69 19.50
C MET A 220 -24.56 -4.28 20.93
N ALA A 221 -23.26 -4.34 21.29
CA ALA A 221 -22.79 -3.92 22.59
C ALA A 221 -22.98 -2.41 22.82
N LEU A 222 -22.70 -1.57 21.82
CA LEU A 222 -22.93 -0.13 21.87
C LEU A 222 -24.44 0.17 22.03
N THR A 223 -25.28 -0.45 21.23
CA THR A 223 -26.75 -0.28 21.29
C THR A 223 -27.30 -0.68 22.66
N LYS A 224 -26.79 -1.76 23.25
CA LYS A 224 -27.15 -2.17 24.61
C LYS A 224 -26.69 -1.15 25.66
N ARG A 225 -25.47 -0.61 25.57
CA ARG A 225 -24.99 0.41 26.52
C ARG A 225 -25.85 1.68 26.44
N LEU A 226 -26.11 2.17 25.23
CA LEU A 226 -26.92 3.36 24.99
C LEU A 226 -28.38 3.20 25.47
N SER A 227 -28.98 2.02 25.30
CA SER A 227 -30.37 1.79 25.75
C SER A 227 -30.52 1.67 27.27
N VAL A 228 -29.46 1.26 27.98
CA VAL A 228 -29.48 1.08 29.45
C VAL A 228 -29.09 2.37 30.17
N GLN A 229 -28.22 3.21 29.59
CA GLN A 229 -27.77 4.47 30.20
C GLN A 229 -28.63 5.66 29.76
N ASN A 230 -29.65 5.98 30.56
CA ASN A 230 -30.61 7.04 30.24
C ASN A 230 -30.20 8.47 30.63
N LYS A 231 -29.02 8.74 31.23
CA LYS A 231 -28.68 10.11 31.68
C LYS A 231 -27.23 10.57 31.51
N ASP A 232 -26.24 9.67 31.50
CA ASP A 232 -24.83 10.04 31.26
C ASP A 232 -24.24 9.07 30.23
N THR A 233 -24.20 9.48 28.96
CA THR A 233 -23.48 8.72 27.94
C THR A 233 -21.98 8.79 28.27
N PRO A 234 -21.29 7.65 28.40
CA PRO A 234 -19.86 7.66 28.66
C PRO A 234 -19.15 8.44 27.56
N LEU A 235 -18.19 9.29 27.93
CA LEU A 235 -17.43 10.12 26.99
C LEU A 235 -16.80 9.30 25.83
N LYS A 236 -16.49 8.02 26.09
CA LYS A 236 -16.02 7.06 25.09
C LYS A 236 -17.09 6.68 24.06
N ASP A 237 -18.34 6.49 24.47
CA ASP A 237 -19.44 6.12 23.56
C ASP A 237 -19.85 7.31 22.68
N GLU A 238 -19.79 8.55 23.19
CA GLU A 238 -19.96 9.76 22.37
C GLU A 238 -18.88 9.91 21.29
N GLN A 239 -17.61 9.63 21.64
CA GLN A 239 -16.51 9.61 20.68
C GLN A 239 -16.74 8.56 19.58
N ILE A 240 -17.15 7.35 19.95
CA ILE A 240 -17.46 6.28 18.99
C ILE A 240 -18.60 6.70 18.06
N LEU A 241 -19.66 7.31 18.59
CA LEU A 241 -20.78 7.81 17.77
C LEU A 241 -20.33 8.92 16.81
N HIS A 242 -19.47 9.84 17.26
CA HIS A 242 -18.90 10.87 16.42
C HIS A 242 -18.04 10.30 15.29
N GLU A 243 -17.21 9.29 15.58
CA GLU A 243 -16.42 8.57 14.57
C GLU A 243 -17.32 7.87 13.55
N LEU A 244 -18.36 7.15 14.00
CA LEU A 244 -19.33 6.49 13.12
C LEU A 244 -20.07 7.49 12.23
N HIS A 245 -20.46 8.64 12.77
CA HIS A 245 -21.06 9.72 11.99
C HIS A 245 -20.09 10.24 10.90
N ASN A 246 -18.83 10.47 11.25
CA ASN A 246 -17.82 10.94 10.30
C ASN A 246 -17.57 9.90 9.19
N LEU A 247 -17.58 8.60 9.53
CA LEU A 247 -17.50 7.51 8.55
C LEU A 247 -18.73 7.48 7.64
N ALA A 248 -19.93 7.66 8.16
CA ALA A 248 -21.15 7.73 7.37
C ALA A 248 -21.12 8.89 6.36
N VAL A 249 -20.68 10.09 6.81
CA VAL A 249 -20.50 11.26 5.93
C VAL A 249 -19.45 10.98 4.85
N MET A 250 -18.34 10.33 5.20
CA MET A 250 -17.30 9.93 4.24
C MET A 250 -17.86 8.95 3.20
N LEU A 251 -18.60 7.92 3.61
CA LEU A 251 -19.19 6.92 2.73
C LEU A 251 -20.23 7.51 1.77
N ASP A 252 -21.14 8.36 2.28
CA ASP A 252 -22.10 9.08 1.45
C ASP A 252 -21.40 10.00 0.42
N THR A 253 -20.35 10.70 0.85
CA THR A 253 -19.54 11.55 -0.02
C THR A 253 -18.82 10.72 -1.09
N HIS A 254 -18.26 9.56 -0.73
CA HIS A 254 -17.63 8.62 -1.65
C HIS A 254 -18.62 8.09 -2.70
N ALA A 255 -19.83 7.70 -2.27
CA ALA A 255 -20.87 7.23 -3.17
C ALA A 255 -21.32 8.32 -4.16
N LYS A 256 -21.49 9.55 -3.68
CA LYS A 256 -21.80 10.72 -4.53
C LYS A 256 -20.68 11.01 -5.52
N TRP A 257 -19.42 10.94 -5.08
CA TRP A 257 -18.25 11.12 -5.95
C TRP A 257 -18.22 10.06 -7.06
N ASN A 258 -18.41 8.79 -6.73
CA ASN A 258 -18.40 7.71 -7.73
C ASN A 258 -19.46 7.90 -8.83
N LYS A 259 -20.63 8.46 -8.50
CA LYS A 259 -21.68 8.79 -9.48
C LYS A 259 -21.27 9.93 -10.42
N LYS A 260 -20.52 10.93 -9.93
CA LYS A 260 -20.20 12.17 -10.66
C LYS A 260 -18.75 12.29 -11.14
N LYS A 261 -17.88 11.31 -10.87
CA LYS A 261 -16.45 11.38 -11.20
C LYS A 261 -16.16 11.60 -12.69
N HIS A 262 -17.02 11.11 -13.57
CA HIS A 262 -16.88 11.31 -15.02
C HIS A 262 -16.86 12.80 -15.40
N ILE A 263 -17.70 13.63 -14.76
CA ILE A 263 -17.75 15.09 -15.00
C ILE A 263 -16.41 15.75 -14.66
N PHE A 264 -15.74 15.29 -13.60
CA PHE A 264 -14.40 15.78 -13.27
C PHE A 264 -13.37 15.41 -14.35
N PHE A 265 -13.40 14.17 -14.83
CA PHE A 265 -12.48 13.74 -15.89
C PHE A 265 -12.77 14.43 -17.23
N ASP A 266 -14.03 14.68 -17.57
CA ASP A 266 -14.39 15.48 -18.74
C ASP A 266 -13.86 16.91 -18.63
N TRP A 267 -13.94 17.52 -17.44
CA TRP A 267 -13.31 18.81 -17.19
C TRP A 267 -11.78 18.75 -17.30
N MET A 268 -11.14 17.68 -16.84
CA MET A 268 -9.68 17.49 -16.98
C MET A 268 -9.21 17.43 -18.44
N ILE A 269 -10.05 16.98 -19.38
CA ILE A 269 -9.75 17.07 -20.82
C ILE A 269 -9.52 18.53 -21.21
N THR A 270 -10.33 19.47 -20.71
CA THR A 270 -10.13 20.90 -20.97
C THR A 270 -8.83 21.45 -20.36
N VAL A 271 -8.38 20.89 -19.23
CA VAL A 271 -7.08 21.25 -18.62
C VAL A 271 -5.93 20.74 -19.48
N ILE A 272 -6.04 19.54 -20.05
CA ILE A 272 -5.07 18.98 -20.99
C ILE A 272 -5.00 19.82 -22.27
N ASP A 273 -6.13 20.29 -22.79
CA ASP A 273 -6.16 21.15 -23.98
C ASP A 273 -5.50 22.50 -23.71
N GLU A 274 -5.73 23.11 -22.54
CA GLU A 274 -5.02 24.31 -22.11
C GLU A 274 -3.52 24.06 -21.92
N HIS A 275 -3.13 22.91 -21.35
CA HIS A 275 -1.72 22.51 -21.22
C HIS A 275 -1.04 22.41 -22.59
N LYS A 276 -1.70 21.82 -23.60
CA LYS A 276 -1.18 21.72 -24.97
C LYS A 276 -1.04 23.08 -25.64
N LYS A 277 -1.98 24.01 -25.43
CA LYS A 277 -1.89 25.38 -25.97
C LYS A 277 -0.72 26.16 -25.38
N CYS A 278 -0.40 25.92 -24.11
CA CYS A 278 0.70 26.56 -23.40
C CYS A 278 2.08 25.90 -23.59
N ARG A 279 2.25 24.90 -24.48
CA ARG A 279 3.53 24.20 -24.73
C ARG A 279 4.67 25.06 -25.31
N ALA A 280 4.60 26.37 -25.16
CA ALA A 280 5.70 27.31 -25.39
C ALA A 280 6.47 27.65 -24.10
N SER A 281 6.33 26.89 -23.00
CA SER A 281 7.26 27.03 -21.86
C SER A 281 8.57 26.34 -22.20
N GLU A 282 9.58 27.13 -22.53
CA GLU A 282 10.96 26.66 -22.75
C GLU A 282 11.43 25.81 -21.55
N PHE A 283 11.99 24.64 -21.83
CA PHE A 283 12.56 23.77 -20.82
C PHE A 283 13.80 24.47 -20.25
N THR A 284 13.64 25.22 -19.16
CA THR A 284 14.70 26.04 -18.59
C THR A 284 15.89 25.18 -18.16
N GLN A 285 17.08 25.79 -18.10
CA GLN A 285 18.29 25.12 -17.62
C GLN A 285 18.11 24.54 -16.21
N ASP A 286 17.36 25.25 -15.35
CA ASP A 286 17.06 24.79 -13.99
C ASP A 286 16.19 23.53 -13.97
N ASN A 287 15.19 23.45 -14.85
CA ASN A 287 14.35 22.27 -15.00
C ASN A 287 15.17 21.05 -15.47
N GLN A 288 16.13 21.25 -16.37
CA GLN A 288 17.05 20.19 -16.81
C GLN A 288 17.96 19.73 -15.66
N ASN A 289 18.50 20.67 -14.87
CA ASN A 289 19.32 20.36 -13.72
C ASN A 289 18.56 19.53 -12.67
N GLU A 290 17.32 19.89 -12.36
CA GLU A 290 16.46 19.11 -11.44
C GLU A 290 16.16 17.71 -11.98
N LEU A 291 15.89 17.58 -13.27
CA LEU A 291 15.66 16.28 -13.88
C LEU A 291 16.92 15.40 -13.79
N ILE A 292 18.10 15.95 -14.06
CA ILE A 292 19.37 15.23 -13.93
C ILE A 292 19.60 14.78 -12.48
N LYS A 293 19.37 15.66 -11.49
CA LYS A 293 19.45 15.32 -10.06
C LYS A 293 18.53 14.14 -9.73
N PHE A 294 17.28 14.19 -10.20
CA PHE A 294 16.32 13.13 -9.97
C PHE A 294 16.73 11.80 -10.63
N ILE A 295 17.23 11.83 -11.87
CA ILE A 295 17.74 10.64 -12.57
C ILE A 295 18.93 10.04 -11.81
N CYS A 296 19.86 10.86 -11.32
CA CYS A 296 20.98 10.40 -10.50
C CYS A 296 20.49 9.73 -9.21
N LEU A 297 19.47 10.30 -8.56
CA LEU A 297 18.86 9.77 -7.36
C LEU A 297 18.20 8.40 -7.63
N LEU A 298 17.42 8.28 -8.70
CA LEU A 298 16.84 7.01 -9.14
C LEU A 298 17.92 5.96 -9.43
N ARG A 299 18.99 6.32 -10.14
CA ARG A 299 20.11 5.40 -10.40
C ARG A 299 20.76 4.92 -9.11
N GLN A 300 20.95 5.80 -8.13
CA GLN A 300 21.51 5.45 -6.83
C GLN A 300 20.59 4.50 -6.06
N LEU A 301 19.28 4.78 -6.02
CA LEU A 301 18.30 3.92 -5.36
C LEU A 301 18.23 2.53 -6.01
N THR A 302 18.16 2.46 -7.33
CA THR A 302 18.20 1.19 -8.06
C THR A 302 19.48 0.42 -7.78
N LYS A 303 20.65 1.10 -7.75
CA LYS A 303 21.93 0.48 -7.39
C LYS A 303 21.95 -0.04 -5.96
N CYS A 304 21.41 0.71 -4.99
CA CYS A 304 21.29 0.29 -3.60
C CYS A 304 20.35 -0.91 -3.46
N ASN A 305 19.17 -0.87 -4.10
CA ASN A 305 18.22 -1.96 -4.09
C ASN A 305 18.79 -3.22 -4.75
N LEU A 306 19.50 -3.10 -5.87
CA LEU A 306 20.19 -4.24 -6.50
C LEU A 306 21.32 -4.80 -5.62
N ARG A 307 22.05 -3.96 -4.88
CA ARG A 307 23.05 -4.43 -3.90
C ARG A 307 22.39 -5.13 -2.72
N ASN A 308 21.28 -4.60 -2.23
CA ASN A 308 20.51 -5.20 -1.14
C ASN A 308 19.92 -6.53 -1.58
N LEU A 309 19.33 -6.62 -2.78
CA LEU A 309 18.88 -7.88 -3.38
C LEU A 309 20.01 -8.89 -3.55
N LYS A 310 21.22 -8.45 -3.92
CA LYS A 310 22.39 -9.34 -3.94
C LYS A 310 22.75 -9.81 -2.54
N ARG A 311 22.73 -8.95 -1.52
CA ARG A 311 23.00 -9.33 -0.12
C ARG A 311 21.92 -10.22 0.47
N THR A 312 20.64 -9.94 0.24
CA THR A 312 19.55 -10.83 0.63
C THR A 312 19.62 -12.12 -0.15
N SER A 313 19.97 -12.15 -1.44
CA SER A 313 20.19 -13.43 -2.16
C SER A 313 21.38 -14.23 -1.63
N ILE A 314 22.42 -13.58 -1.09
CA ILE A 314 23.54 -14.24 -0.41
C ILE A 314 23.12 -14.71 1.00
N SER A 315 22.24 -13.96 1.67
CA SER A 315 21.67 -14.30 2.98
C SER A 315 20.58 -15.37 2.91
N THR A 316 19.71 -15.37 1.89
CA THR A 316 18.65 -16.36 1.65
C THR A 316 19.17 -17.61 0.96
N LYS A 317 20.32 -17.55 0.28
CA LYS A 317 21.13 -18.76 0.01
C LYS A 317 21.84 -19.30 1.25
N LYS A 318 21.85 -18.57 2.37
CA LYS A 318 22.38 -19.01 3.67
C LYS A 318 21.32 -19.25 4.74
N SER A 319 20.05 -18.98 4.46
CA SER A 319 18.96 -19.09 5.43
C SER A 319 17.75 -19.92 4.97
N ASN A 320 17.91 -20.76 3.94
CA ASN A 320 16.89 -21.74 3.56
C ASN A 320 17.46 -23.13 3.22
N ILE A 321 18.67 -23.45 3.70
CA ILE A 321 19.22 -24.83 3.65
C ILE A 321 19.35 -25.48 5.05
N ASP A 322 19.33 -24.71 6.14
CA ASP A 322 19.16 -25.24 7.49
C ASP A 322 17.75 -24.81 7.94
N TRP A 323 16.81 -25.69 8.27
CA TRP A 323 16.75 -26.36 9.58
C TRP A 323 15.92 -27.67 9.57
N GLN A 324 15.66 -28.30 8.42
CA GLN A 324 14.96 -29.60 8.38
C GLN A 324 15.90 -30.82 8.19
N TYR A 325 17.15 -30.60 7.76
CA TYR A 325 18.10 -31.69 7.48
C TYR A 325 19.08 -31.96 8.64
N ALA A 326 19.44 -30.93 9.42
CA ALA A 326 20.36 -31.08 10.55
C ALA A 326 19.81 -31.95 11.69
N SER A 327 18.49 -32.03 11.86
CA SER A 327 17.87 -32.79 12.97
C SER A 327 17.84 -34.30 12.77
N ARG A 328 18.01 -34.81 11.53
CA ARG A 328 18.09 -36.25 11.24
C ARG A 328 19.52 -36.78 11.21
N TYR A 329 20.47 -35.99 10.70
CA TYR A 329 21.90 -36.34 10.67
C TYR A 329 22.48 -36.57 12.07
N LEU A 330 22.01 -35.80 13.06
CA LEU A 330 22.42 -35.97 14.46
C LEU A 330 21.79 -37.19 15.16
N ARG A 331 20.73 -37.81 14.59
CA ARG A 331 20.13 -39.04 15.14
C ARG A 331 20.78 -40.32 14.63
N THR A 332 21.47 -40.30 13.49
CA THR A 332 21.97 -41.50 12.79
C THR A 332 23.48 -41.72 12.92
N MET A 333 24.20 -40.90 13.68
CA MET A 333 25.65 -41.06 13.99
C MET A 333 26.03 -42.42 14.62
N HIS A 334 25.09 -43.32 14.90
CA HIS A 334 25.35 -44.65 15.42
C HIS A 334 25.33 -45.80 14.39
N ASN A 335 25.03 -45.56 13.11
CA ASN A 335 25.10 -46.59 12.06
C ASN A 335 25.85 -46.08 10.81
N ALA A 336 27.09 -46.57 10.61
CA ALA A 336 27.99 -46.11 9.54
C ALA A 336 27.49 -46.43 8.11
N THR A 337 26.71 -47.48 7.93
CA THR A 337 26.17 -47.89 6.62
C THR A 337 25.04 -46.97 6.12
N GLU A 338 24.16 -46.49 7.01
CA GLU A 338 23.08 -45.55 6.64
C GLU A 338 23.63 -44.17 6.26
N THR A 339 24.76 -43.76 6.84
CA THR A 339 25.44 -42.51 6.47
C THR A 339 26.08 -42.55 5.08
N GLU A 340 26.59 -43.70 4.65
CA GLU A 340 27.18 -43.85 3.30
C GLU A 340 26.10 -43.89 2.21
N ASP A 341 24.99 -44.60 2.45
CA ASP A 341 23.86 -44.63 1.52
C ASP A 341 23.23 -43.23 1.34
N TRP A 342 23.14 -42.46 2.43
CA TRP A 342 22.64 -41.08 2.38
C TRP A 342 23.58 -40.12 1.64
N MET A 343 24.89 -40.28 1.80
CA MET A 343 25.90 -39.50 1.06
C MET A 343 25.82 -39.77 -0.45
N LEU A 344 25.53 -41.02 -0.84
CA LEU A 344 25.31 -41.40 -2.24
C LEU A 344 24.02 -40.81 -2.80
N GLU A 345 22.92 -40.86 -2.03
CA GLU A 345 21.62 -40.30 -2.44
C GLU A 345 21.66 -38.77 -2.60
N THR A 346 22.30 -38.07 -1.65
CA THR A 346 22.48 -36.61 -1.71
C THR A 346 23.38 -36.19 -2.86
N LYS A 347 24.44 -36.95 -3.14
CA LYS A 347 25.30 -36.70 -4.29
C LYS A 347 24.55 -36.88 -5.61
N ALA A 348 23.76 -37.95 -5.75
CA ALA A 348 22.94 -38.19 -6.93
C ALA A 348 21.90 -37.08 -7.15
N HIS A 349 21.25 -36.60 -6.09
CA HIS A 349 20.31 -35.49 -6.17
C HIS A 349 20.99 -34.18 -6.58
N LEU A 350 22.21 -33.93 -6.10
CA LEU A 350 22.96 -32.73 -6.44
C LEU A 350 23.35 -32.73 -7.93
N GLU A 351 23.85 -33.85 -8.44
CA GLU A 351 24.18 -34.05 -9.86
C GLU A 351 22.93 -33.88 -10.75
N GLN A 352 21.78 -34.42 -10.34
CA GLN A 352 20.52 -34.21 -11.05
C GLN A 352 20.12 -32.73 -11.09
N THR A 353 20.21 -32.01 -9.98
CA THR A 353 19.85 -30.58 -9.95
C THR A 353 20.79 -29.71 -10.79
N GLU A 354 22.08 -30.08 -10.87
CA GLU A 354 23.06 -29.37 -11.68
C GLU A 354 22.78 -29.56 -13.19
N THR A 355 22.45 -30.78 -13.61
CA THR A 355 22.04 -31.05 -15.00
C THR A 355 20.77 -30.32 -15.40
N GLU A 356 19.74 -30.29 -14.55
CA GLU A 356 18.49 -29.54 -14.80
C GLU A 356 18.74 -28.02 -14.91
N LEU A 357 19.69 -27.50 -14.14
CA LEU A 357 20.03 -26.07 -14.16
C LEU A 357 20.77 -25.69 -15.45
N GLU A 358 21.70 -26.53 -15.91
CA GLU A 358 22.42 -26.29 -17.16
C GLU A 358 21.50 -26.40 -18.38
N GLU A 359 20.50 -27.30 -18.33
CA GLU A 359 19.47 -27.40 -19.38
C GLU A 359 18.57 -26.15 -19.43
N LYS A 360 18.09 -25.68 -18.27
CA LYS A 360 17.32 -24.42 -18.17
C LYS A 360 18.09 -23.21 -18.65
N LYS A 361 19.39 -23.13 -18.33
CA LYS A 361 20.28 -22.08 -18.82
C LYS A 361 20.41 -22.12 -20.34
N LYS A 362 20.55 -23.30 -20.94
CA LYS A 362 20.60 -23.47 -22.39
C LYS A 362 19.31 -23.00 -23.08
N ILE A 363 18.15 -23.33 -22.51
CA ILE A 363 16.84 -22.87 -23.00
C ILE A 363 16.75 -21.33 -22.96
N LEU A 364 17.09 -20.71 -21.83
CA LEU A 364 17.08 -19.26 -21.67
C LEU A 364 18.03 -18.55 -22.64
N THR A 365 19.21 -19.14 -22.88
CA THR A 365 20.19 -18.57 -23.82
C THR A 365 19.66 -18.62 -25.26
N ASN A 366 18.97 -19.70 -25.64
CA ASN A 366 18.33 -19.81 -26.95
C ASN A 366 17.17 -18.80 -27.11
N GLN A 367 16.32 -18.65 -26.09
CA GLN A 367 15.24 -17.66 -26.10
C GLN A 367 15.77 -16.23 -26.21
N LEU A 368 16.88 -15.92 -25.54
CA LEU A 368 17.52 -14.61 -25.64
C LEU A 368 18.08 -14.36 -27.04
N ASN A 369 18.69 -15.37 -27.66
CA ASN A 369 19.20 -15.29 -29.03
C ASN A 369 18.08 -15.15 -30.07
N GLU A 370 16.93 -15.81 -29.87
CA GLU A 370 15.73 -15.63 -30.70
C GLU A 370 15.15 -14.22 -30.55
N LEU A 371 15.11 -13.68 -29.33
CA LEU A 371 14.68 -12.30 -29.11
C LEU A 371 15.65 -11.29 -29.74
N LEU A 372 16.95 -11.55 -29.69
CA LEU A 372 17.97 -10.70 -30.33
C LEU A 372 17.88 -10.73 -31.86
N SER A 373 17.55 -11.88 -32.46
CA SER A 373 17.35 -11.99 -33.92
C SER A 373 15.99 -11.48 -34.39
N ALA A 374 14.99 -11.42 -33.51
CA ALA A 374 13.68 -10.83 -33.78
C ALA A 374 13.65 -9.29 -33.67
N ILE A 375 14.72 -8.67 -33.16
CA ILE A 375 14.90 -7.22 -33.23
C ILE A 375 15.43 -6.90 -34.64
N PRO A 376 14.68 -6.17 -35.50
CA PRO A 376 15.20 -5.72 -36.78
C PRO A 376 16.44 -4.86 -36.55
N ASN A 377 17.51 -5.08 -37.33
CA ASN A 377 18.74 -4.27 -37.32
C ASN A 377 18.42 -2.77 -37.23
N CYS A 378 18.48 -2.22 -36.01
CA CYS A 378 18.51 -0.79 -35.75
C CYS A 378 19.91 -0.41 -35.26
N ILE A 379 20.95 -0.84 -35.98
CA ILE A 379 22.24 -0.16 -36.09
C ILE A 379 22.81 -0.55 -37.46
N GLU A 380 22.57 0.28 -38.49
CA GLU A 380 23.58 0.52 -39.52
C GLU A 380 24.26 1.84 -39.12
N ALA A 381 25.56 1.75 -38.88
CA ALA A 381 26.52 2.84 -38.90
C ALA A 381 27.63 2.42 -39.87
#